data_AF-A0A1Q7JIN7-F1
#
_entry.id   AF-A0A1Q7JIN7-F1
#
_cell.length_a   1.000
_cell.length_b   1.000
_cell.length_c   1.000
_cell.angle_alpha   90.00
_cell.angle_beta   90.00
_cell.angle_gamma   90.00
#
_symmetry.space_group_name_H-M   'P 1'
#
loop_
_entity.id
_entity.type
_entity.pdbx_description
1 polymer ?
#
loop_
_entity_poly.entity_id
_entity_poly.type
_entity_poly.pdbx_seq_one_letter_code
_entity_poly.pdbx_strand_id
1 'polypeptide(L)'
;MLVDYDVFVNVPKLDAQDIAFASDRADKSTFNLYWQGADGTSEAQRLTESKNHQYPASWHPSGRFLAFEEQAPQTNGDVMILPMEGDDASGWKPGKATVFLNSPFAEGQPMFSPDGRWLAYYSNETGRFEVYVQSFPGPGGKWQISTGGGVFPTWSRTKRELFYGLNGQIMVAPFAVQGDVFRAEKPRLWSDGRYAMRGISRMFDLNPDGERFALSSASQTPPGVKLDKVVFIFNFFDELRQIAPVKK
;
A
#
# COMPACT_ATOMS: atom_id res chain seq x y z
N MET A 1 -2.95 31.12 -5.18
CA MET A 1 -3.51 30.09 -4.30
C MET A 1 -2.82 28.79 -4.68
N LEU A 2 -1.69 28.51 -4.05
CA LEU A 2 -0.85 27.34 -4.38
C LEU A 2 -1.54 26.12 -3.78
N VAL A 3 -1.88 25.16 -4.63
CA VAL A 3 -2.41 23.86 -4.23
C VAL A 3 -1.22 23.09 -3.68
N ASP A 4 -1.21 22.78 -2.38
CA ASP A 4 -0.25 21.85 -1.81
C ASP A 4 -0.44 20.50 -2.53
N TYR A 5 0.59 20.03 -3.22
CA TYR A 5 0.58 18.74 -3.91
C TYR A 5 0.89 17.64 -2.87
N ASP A 6 -0.08 17.33 -2.02
CA ASP A 6 -0.02 16.11 -1.21
C ASP A 6 -0.19 14.90 -2.14
N VAL A 7 0.80 13.99 -2.16
CA VAL A 7 0.71 12.74 -2.92
C VAL A 7 -0.04 11.72 -2.05
N PHE A 8 -1.27 11.39 -2.46
CA PHE A 8 -2.18 10.49 -1.76
C PHE A 8 -1.71 9.02 -1.85
N VAL A 9 -0.92 8.58 -0.87
CA VAL A 9 -0.93 7.18 -0.43
C VAL A 9 -1.38 7.17 1.02
N ASN A 10 -2.71 7.13 1.23
CA ASN A 10 -3.28 7.04 2.56
C ASN A 10 -3.24 5.60 3.03
N VAL A 11 -2.50 5.35 4.11
CA VAL A 11 -2.47 4.04 4.76
C VAL A 11 -3.09 4.18 6.14
N PRO A 12 -4.36 3.75 6.34
CA PRO A 12 -4.97 3.77 7.65
C PRO A 12 -4.23 2.81 8.59
N LYS A 13 -3.96 3.27 9.81
CA LYS A 13 -3.60 2.40 10.93
C LYS A 13 -4.80 1.48 11.23
N LEU A 14 -4.56 0.29 11.78
CA LEU A 14 -5.53 -0.82 11.82
C LEU A 14 -6.93 -0.49 12.36
N ASP A 15 -7.06 0.56 13.17
CA ASP A 15 -8.28 1.07 13.78
C ASP A 15 -8.95 2.23 13.02
N ALA A 16 -8.39 2.61 11.87
CA ALA A 16 -8.75 3.80 11.08
C ALA A 16 -8.73 5.11 11.89
N GLN A 17 -7.99 5.17 13.01
CA GLN A 17 -7.85 6.39 13.79
C GLN A 17 -6.80 7.32 13.21
N ASP A 18 -5.71 6.77 12.67
CA ASP A 18 -4.60 7.53 12.11
C ASP A 18 -4.40 7.18 10.63
N ILE A 19 -3.94 8.14 9.85
CA ILE A 19 -3.52 7.96 8.47
C ILE A 19 -2.07 8.41 8.33
N ALA A 20 -1.23 7.52 7.77
CA ALA A 20 0.11 7.90 7.31
C ALA A 20 0.04 8.38 5.85
N PHE A 21 0.80 9.43 5.53
CA PHE A 21 0.86 10.05 4.21
C PHE A 21 2.23 10.68 3.95
N ALA A 22 2.52 10.98 2.67
CA ALA A 22 3.73 11.67 2.25
C ALA A 22 3.45 13.16 2.04
N SER A 23 4.31 14.04 2.55
CA SER A 23 4.17 15.50 2.37
C SER A 23 5.53 16.18 2.33
N ASP A 24 5.64 17.24 1.52
CA ASP A 24 6.83 18.08 1.39
C ASP A 24 6.77 19.33 2.27
N ARG A 25 5.77 19.41 3.17
CA ARG A 25 5.45 20.60 3.97
C ARG A 25 6.62 21.23 4.74
N ALA A 26 7.65 20.46 5.08
CA ALA A 26 8.81 20.95 5.82
C ALA A 26 9.77 21.80 4.97
N ASP A 27 9.99 21.45 3.70
CA ASP A 27 11.02 22.08 2.86
C ASP A 27 10.60 22.36 1.41
N LYS A 28 9.36 21.99 1.03
CA LYS A 28 8.76 22.17 -0.30
C LYS A 28 9.55 21.52 -1.44
N SER A 29 10.31 20.47 -1.13
CA SER A 29 11.18 19.77 -2.08
C SER A 29 11.18 18.26 -1.92
N THR A 30 11.10 17.76 -0.68
CA THR A 30 11.29 16.34 -0.37
C THR A 30 10.09 15.80 0.36
N PHE A 31 9.51 14.72 -0.16
CA PHE A 31 8.40 14.03 0.50
C PHE A 31 8.95 13.20 1.65
N ASN A 32 8.55 13.52 2.88
CA ASN A 32 8.76 12.67 4.04
C ASN A 32 7.42 12.18 4.60
N LEU A 33 7.49 11.24 5.53
CA LEU A 33 6.32 10.61 6.12
C LEU A 33 5.77 11.48 7.24
N TYR A 34 4.45 11.62 7.24
CA TYR A 34 3.67 12.26 8.27
C TYR A 34 2.51 11.36 8.64
N TRP A 35 1.89 11.64 9.77
CA TRP A 35 0.59 11.08 10.10
C TRP A 35 -0.31 12.09 10.76
N GLN A 36 -1.61 11.84 10.71
CA GLN A 36 -2.63 12.60 11.41
C GLN A 36 -3.86 11.73 11.67
N GLY A 37 -4.70 12.14 12.60
CA GLY A 37 -6.02 11.59 12.83
C GLY A 37 -6.83 11.54 11.53
N ALA A 38 -7.51 10.43 11.29
CA ALA A 38 -8.25 10.15 10.07
C ALA A 38 -9.45 11.07 9.87
N ASP A 39 -9.93 11.69 10.95
CA ASP A 39 -10.96 12.74 10.91
C ASP A 39 -10.42 14.10 10.45
N GLY A 40 -9.10 14.22 10.26
CA GLY A 40 -8.42 15.44 9.83
C GLY A 40 -8.40 16.56 10.88
N THR A 41 -8.81 16.28 12.12
CA THR A 41 -8.93 17.32 13.15
C THR A 41 -7.62 17.57 13.89
N SER A 42 -6.72 16.59 13.92
CA SER A 42 -5.40 16.71 14.55
C SER A 42 -4.38 17.36 13.63
N GLU A 43 -3.43 18.10 14.19
CA GLU A 43 -2.23 18.51 13.46
C GLU A 43 -1.42 17.29 13.01
N ALA A 44 -0.88 17.36 11.79
CA ALA A 44 -0.03 16.31 11.30
C ALA A 44 1.34 16.31 11.97
N GLN A 45 1.78 15.16 12.43
CA GLN A 45 3.10 14.96 13.02
C GLN A 45 4.03 14.31 12.00
N ARG A 46 5.27 14.78 11.95
CA ARG A 46 6.32 14.22 11.10
C ARG A 46 6.83 12.91 11.69
N LEU A 47 6.91 11.87 10.86
CA LEU A 47 7.40 10.55 11.22
C LEU A 47 8.87 10.34 10.84
N THR A 48 9.33 10.97 9.77
CA THR A 48 10.69 10.77 9.23
C THR A 48 11.33 12.06 8.74
N GLU A 49 12.67 12.07 8.73
CA GLU A 49 13.48 13.10 8.09
C GLU A 49 14.47 12.44 7.14
N SER A 50 14.33 12.71 5.85
CA SER A 50 15.20 12.17 4.80
C SER A 50 15.36 13.18 3.68
N LYS A 51 16.47 13.08 2.95
CA LYS A 51 16.71 13.84 1.70
C LYS A 51 16.16 13.12 0.47
N ASN A 52 15.71 11.88 0.64
CA ASN A 52 15.09 11.07 -0.40
C ASN A 52 13.57 11.14 -0.28
N HIS A 53 12.85 10.99 -1.40
CA HIS A 53 11.39 10.90 -1.36
C HIS A 53 10.95 9.60 -0.70
N GLN A 54 9.98 9.70 0.21
CA GLN A 54 9.44 8.56 0.94
C GLN A 54 7.93 8.46 0.73
N TYR A 55 7.43 7.24 0.58
CA TYR A 55 6.02 6.96 0.37
C TYR A 55 5.56 5.84 1.30
N PRO A 56 4.58 6.08 2.19
CA PRO A 56 4.09 5.04 3.10
C PRO A 56 3.34 3.97 2.30
N ALA A 57 3.40 2.72 2.74
CA ALA A 57 2.77 1.61 2.00
C ALA A 57 1.86 0.74 2.86
N SER A 58 2.32 0.25 4.02
CA SER A 58 1.48 -0.58 4.90
C SER A 58 1.86 -0.52 6.37
N TRP A 59 0.84 -0.52 7.22
CA TRP A 59 0.98 -0.78 8.64
C TRP A 59 1.01 -2.28 8.91
N HIS A 60 1.93 -2.72 9.77
CA HIS A 60 1.92 -4.07 10.32
C HIS A 60 0.68 -4.25 11.21
N PRO A 61 0.03 -5.45 11.24
CA PRO A 61 -1.14 -5.73 12.07
C PRO A 61 -1.02 -5.40 13.55
N SER A 62 0.19 -5.40 14.11
CA SER A 62 0.43 -4.98 15.50
C SER A 62 0.38 -3.47 15.74
N GLY A 63 0.32 -2.64 14.70
CA GLY A 63 0.44 -1.18 14.77
C GLY A 63 1.84 -0.66 15.10
N ARG A 64 2.83 -1.55 15.30
CA ARG A 64 4.20 -1.19 15.74
C ARG A 64 5.20 -0.97 14.62
N PHE A 65 4.82 -1.18 13.36
CA PHE A 65 5.70 -1.01 12.22
C PHE A 65 4.96 -0.41 11.03
N LEU A 66 5.58 0.57 10.38
CA LEU A 66 5.17 1.09 9.08
C LEU A 66 6.21 0.67 8.04
N ALA A 67 5.77 -0.06 7.02
CA ALA A 67 6.59 -0.30 5.83
C ALA A 67 6.37 0.82 4.82
N PHE A 68 7.45 1.28 4.22
CA PHE A 68 7.46 2.37 3.26
C PHE A 68 8.52 2.18 2.19
N GLU A 69 8.37 2.88 1.08
CA GLU A 69 9.37 2.98 0.01
C GLU A 69 10.18 4.25 0.21
N GLU A 70 11.50 4.16 0.09
CA GLU A 70 12.38 5.33 -0.04
C GLU A 70 13.06 5.33 -1.42
N GLN A 71 12.91 6.40 -2.18
CA GLN A 71 13.55 6.55 -3.49
C GLN A 71 14.98 7.06 -3.33
N ALA A 72 15.91 6.12 -3.15
CA ALA A 72 17.34 6.40 -3.15
C ALA A 72 17.90 6.44 -4.59
N PRO A 73 18.84 7.36 -4.91
CA PRO A 73 19.40 7.48 -6.26
C PRO A 73 20.07 6.21 -6.81
N GLN A 74 20.55 5.33 -5.93
CA GLN A 74 21.33 4.15 -6.31
C GLN A 74 20.46 2.95 -6.72
N THR A 75 19.29 2.79 -6.09
CA THR A 75 18.41 1.62 -6.27
C THR A 75 17.09 1.98 -6.94
N ASN A 76 16.77 3.28 -7.09
CA ASN A 76 15.46 3.82 -7.50
C ASN A 76 14.30 3.50 -6.54
N GLY A 77 14.55 2.81 -5.42
CA GLY A 77 13.52 2.44 -4.45
C GLY A 77 14.00 1.32 -3.53
N ASP A 78 14.00 1.59 -2.22
CA ASP A 78 14.30 0.63 -1.17
C ASP A 78 13.08 0.40 -0.28
N VAL A 79 12.87 -0.86 0.13
CA VAL A 79 11.87 -1.19 1.15
C VAL A 79 12.44 -0.91 2.53
N MET A 80 11.77 -0.01 3.25
CA MET A 80 12.15 0.46 4.57
C MET A 80 11.09 0.09 5.62
N ILE A 81 11.54 -0.07 6.87
CA ILE A 81 10.67 -0.30 8.04
C ILE A 81 10.92 0.80 9.05
N LEU A 82 9.83 1.43 9.50
CA LEU A 82 9.81 2.38 10.61
C LEU A 82 9.15 1.72 11.82
N PRO A 83 9.89 1.42 12.90
CA PRO A 83 9.29 1.01 14.16
C PRO A 83 8.55 2.17 14.81
N MET A 84 7.41 1.88 15.44
CA MET A 84 6.68 2.82 16.28
C MET A 84 6.75 2.36 17.74
N GLU A 85 7.14 3.28 18.61
CA GLU A 85 7.31 3.07 20.05
C GLU A 85 6.19 3.80 20.81
N GLY A 86 5.89 3.31 22.01
CA GLY A 86 4.79 3.83 22.85
C GLY A 86 3.49 3.04 22.71
N ASP A 87 2.41 3.68 23.13
CA ASP A 87 1.03 3.18 23.11
C ASP A 87 0.04 4.37 23.17
N ASP A 88 -1.25 4.08 23.20
CA ASP A 88 -2.30 5.12 23.22
C ASP A 88 -2.28 5.97 24.51
N ALA A 89 -1.71 5.44 25.60
CA ALA A 89 -1.63 6.15 26.88
C ALA A 89 -0.40 7.07 26.97
N SER A 90 0.74 6.63 26.43
CA SER A 90 2.02 7.32 26.48
C SER A 90 2.31 8.18 25.23
N GLY A 91 1.51 7.99 24.18
CA GLY A 91 1.70 8.60 22.88
C GLY A 91 2.70 7.82 22.04
N TRP A 92 2.32 7.58 20.80
CA TRP A 92 3.17 6.90 19.82
C TRP A 92 4.25 7.82 19.25
N LYS A 93 5.45 7.28 19.00
CA LYS A 93 6.58 8.00 18.42
C LYS A 93 7.33 7.13 17.40
N PRO A 94 7.89 7.72 16.33
CA PRO A 94 8.74 7.00 15.39
C PRO A 94 10.08 6.66 16.04
N GLY A 95 10.52 5.41 15.86
CA GLY A 95 11.91 5.01 16.11
C GLY A 95 12.78 5.29 14.89
N LYS A 96 13.93 4.61 14.80
CA LYS A 96 14.84 4.75 13.66
C LYS A 96 14.42 3.85 12.49
N ALA A 97 14.20 4.45 11.31
CA ALA A 97 13.96 3.69 10.10
C ALA A 97 15.16 2.83 9.69
N THR A 98 14.90 1.62 9.20
CA THR A 98 15.92 0.67 8.75
C THR A 98 15.57 0.08 7.40
N VAL A 99 16.60 -0.13 6.57
CA VAL A 99 16.48 -0.89 5.31
C VAL A 99 16.09 -2.33 5.64
N PHE A 100 15.01 -2.83 5.04
CA PHE A 100 14.59 -4.23 5.17
C PHE A 100 15.31 -5.14 4.18
N LEU A 101 15.47 -4.64 2.96
CA LEU A 101 16.09 -5.33 1.84
C LEU A 101 17.27 -4.50 1.35
N ASN A 102 18.48 -4.99 1.63
CA ASN A 102 19.69 -4.34 1.14
C ASN A 102 20.11 -5.02 -0.16
N SER A 103 19.53 -4.60 -1.28
CA SER A 103 19.80 -5.17 -2.60
C SER A 103 20.11 -4.05 -3.62
N PRO A 104 20.76 -4.36 -4.75
CA PRO A 104 21.01 -3.37 -5.81
C PRO A 104 19.77 -3.13 -6.70
N PHE A 105 18.62 -3.70 -6.36
CA PHE A 105 17.43 -3.73 -7.20
C PHE A 105 16.43 -2.67 -6.75
N ALA A 106 15.60 -2.23 -7.69
CA ALA A 106 14.47 -1.37 -7.37
C ALA A 106 13.37 -2.19 -6.73
N GLU A 107 12.93 -1.77 -5.56
CA GLU A 107 11.91 -2.42 -4.77
C GLU A 107 10.85 -1.42 -4.33
N GLY A 108 9.61 -1.85 -4.15
CA GLY A 108 8.56 -0.93 -3.76
C GLY A 108 7.23 -1.55 -3.37
N GLN A 109 6.35 -0.66 -2.90
CA GLN A 109 5.03 -0.96 -2.33
C GLN A 109 4.99 -2.16 -1.37
N PRO A 110 5.74 -2.13 -0.26
CA PRO A 110 5.74 -3.21 0.71
C PRO A 110 4.41 -3.33 1.45
N MET A 111 3.88 -4.55 1.54
CA MET A 111 2.60 -4.90 2.14
C MET A 111 2.71 -6.03 3.15
N PHE A 112 2.43 -5.70 4.41
CA PHE A 112 2.29 -6.71 5.46
C PHE A 112 1.10 -7.63 5.21
N SER A 113 1.29 -8.92 5.45
CA SER A 113 0.20 -9.88 5.50
C SER A 113 -0.73 -9.60 6.68
N PRO A 114 -1.99 -10.05 6.63
CA PRO A 114 -2.94 -9.85 7.74
C PRO A 114 -2.50 -10.49 9.06
N ASP A 115 -1.67 -11.55 8.99
CA ASP A 115 -1.08 -12.22 10.16
C ASP A 115 0.26 -11.60 10.60
N GLY A 116 0.77 -10.61 9.86
CA GLY A 116 2.00 -9.88 10.16
C GLY A 116 3.31 -10.63 9.90
N ARG A 117 3.23 -11.91 9.51
CA ARG A 117 4.41 -12.78 9.35
C ARG A 117 5.13 -12.62 8.03
N TRP A 118 4.50 -11.97 7.05
CA TRP A 118 5.01 -11.86 5.69
C TRP A 118 4.95 -10.42 5.20
N LEU A 119 5.91 -10.05 4.35
CA LEU A 119 5.93 -8.81 3.60
C LEU A 119 5.95 -9.14 2.11
N ALA A 120 4.91 -8.71 1.39
CA ALA A 120 4.89 -8.76 -0.07
C ALA A 120 5.40 -7.44 -0.65
N TYR A 121 6.16 -7.48 -1.74
CA TYR A 121 6.71 -6.31 -2.41
C TYR A 121 6.94 -6.64 -3.89
N TYR A 122 7.15 -5.65 -4.74
CA TYR A 122 7.70 -5.89 -6.08
C TYR A 122 9.19 -5.60 -6.12
N SER A 123 9.94 -6.30 -6.96
CA SER A 123 11.36 -6.05 -7.21
C SER A 123 11.73 -6.33 -8.67
N ASN A 124 12.70 -5.59 -9.21
CA ASN A 124 13.22 -5.81 -10.56
C ASN A 124 14.41 -6.79 -10.65
N GLU A 125 14.66 -7.59 -9.61
CA GLU A 125 15.78 -8.54 -9.50
C GLU A 125 15.95 -9.51 -10.68
N THR A 126 14.86 -9.87 -11.37
CA THR A 126 14.89 -10.75 -12.55
C THR A 126 15.06 -9.99 -13.88
N GLY A 127 15.33 -8.68 -13.82
CA GLY A 127 15.34 -7.77 -14.96
C GLY A 127 13.96 -7.22 -15.34
N ARG A 128 12.91 -7.56 -14.58
CA ARG A 128 11.55 -6.98 -14.66
C ARG A 128 10.93 -6.99 -13.28
N PHE A 129 9.95 -6.10 -13.05
CA PHE A 129 9.22 -6.13 -11.79
C PHE A 129 8.44 -7.43 -11.65
N GLU A 130 8.75 -8.18 -10.60
CA GLU A 130 8.02 -9.35 -10.16
C GLU A 130 7.59 -9.15 -8.71
N VAL A 131 6.53 -9.84 -8.29
CA VAL A 131 6.06 -9.85 -6.91
C VAL A 131 6.80 -10.93 -6.13
N TYR A 132 7.28 -10.55 -4.95
CA TYR A 132 7.94 -11.40 -3.98
C TYR A 132 7.19 -11.36 -2.66
N VAL A 133 7.34 -12.43 -1.88
CA VAL A 133 6.97 -12.51 -0.47
C VAL A 133 8.21 -12.86 0.32
N GLN A 134 8.45 -12.17 1.42
CA GLN A 134 9.53 -12.47 2.36
C GLN A 134 9.00 -12.56 3.78
N SER A 135 9.66 -13.35 4.62
CA SER A 135 9.34 -13.46 6.05
C SER A 135 9.63 -12.12 6.75
N PHE A 136 8.77 -11.70 7.67
CA PHE A 136 8.99 -10.55 8.54
C PHE A 136 9.06 -10.99 10.01
N PRO A 137 10.03 -10.50 10.82
CA PRO A 137 11.03 -9.45 10.55
C PRO A 137 12.26 -9.90 9.73
N GLY A 138 12.23 -11.11 9.16
CA GLY A 138 13.31 -11.62 8.32
C GLY A 138 14.50 -12.19 9.11
N PRO A 139 15.56 -12.65 8.42
CA PRO A 139 15.68 -12.72 6.96
C PRO A 139 14.77 -13.81 6.35
N GLY A 140 14.48 -14.87 7.11
CA GLY A 140 13.57 -15.97 6.78
C GLY A 140 13.60 -16.46 5.32
N GLY A 141 12.50 -17.04 4.86
CA GLY A 141 12.34 -17.42 3.45
C GLY A 141 11.92 -16.24 2.58
N LYS A 142 12.29 -16.34 1.30
CA LYS A 142 11.89 -15.45 0.20
C LYS A 142 11.31 -16.29 -0.94
N TRP A 143 10.16 -15.88 -1.45
CA TRP A 143 9.42 -16.59 -2.48
C TRP A 143 9.04 -15.65 -3.61
N GLN A 144 9.43 -15.98 -4.83
CA GLN A 144 8.95 -15.32 -6.03
C GLN A 144 7.54 -15.81 -6.34
N ILE A 145 6.59 -14.88 -6.47
CA ILE A 145 5.18 -15.18 -6.69
C ILE A 145 4.83 -15.12 -8.17
N SER A 146 5.30 -14.09 -8.87
CA SER A 146 5.07 -13.91 -10.30
C SER A 146 6.34 -14.21 -11.10
N THR A 147 6.17 -14.68 -12.35
CA THR A 147 7.27 -15.04 -13.27
C THR A 147 7.11 -14.43 -14.66
N GLY A 148 6.19 -13.46 -14.81
CA GLY A 148 5.85 -12.84 -16.09
C GLY A 148 5.58 -11.34 -15.97
N GLY A 149 6.05 -10.73 -14.88
CA GLY A 149 5.70 -9.39 -14.46
C GLY A 149 4.73 -9.38 -13.29
N GLY A 150 4.83 -8.35 -12.46
CA GLY A 150 3.87 -8.08 -11.40
C GLY A 150 4.23 -6.84 -10.59
N VAL A 151 3.20 -6.09 -10.20
CA VAL A 151 3.28 -4.91 -9.31
C VAL A 151 2.09 -4.89 -8.37
N PHE A 152 2.08 -3.97 -7.41
CA PHE A 152 0.91 -3.69 -6.56
C PHE A 152 0.41 -4.90 -5.75
N PRO A 153 1.28 -5.59 -5.00
CA PRO A 153 0.86 -6.73 -4.19
C PRO A 153 -0.21 -6.29 -3.20
N THR A 154 -1.25 -7.10 -3.03
CA THR A 154 -2.37 -6.84 -2.11
C THR A 154 -2.87 -8.14 -1.51
N TRP A 155 -2.74 -8.29 -0.20
CA TRP A 155 -3.22 -9.47 0.50
C TRP A 155 -4.74 -9.44 0.67
N SER A 156 -5.38 -10.59 0.48
CA SER A 156 -6.74 -10.79 1.01
C SER A 156 -6.69 -10.85 2.53
N ARG A 157 -7.63 -10.18 3.20
CA ARG A 157 -7.81 -10.25 4.66
C ARG A 157 -8.65 -11.46 5.10
N THR A 158 -9.43 -12.02 4.19
CA THR A 158 -10.42 -13.08 4.48
C THR A 158 -10.02 -14.42 3.89
N LYS A 159 -9.23 -14.42 2.80
CA LYS A 159 -8.80 -15.62 2.08
C LYS A 159 -7.28 -15.72 2.10
N ARG A 160 -6.75 -16.93 1.91
CA ARG A 160 -5.31 -17.12 1.71
C ARG A 160 -4.92 -16.88 0.26
N GLU A 161 -5.07 -15.64 -0.16
CA GLU A 161 -4.81 -15.19 -1.53
C GLU A 161 -3.97 -13.91 -1.51
N LEU A 162 -3.03 -13.83 -2.45
CA LEU A 162 -2.26 -12.63 -2.76
C LEU A 162 -2.62 -12.16 -4.17
N PHE A 163 -3.11 -10.93 -4.28
CA PHE A 163 -3.41 -10.28 -5.54
C PHE A 163 -2.25 -9.42 -6.00
N TYR A 164 -2.15 -9.20 -7.31
CA TYR A 164 -1.20 -8.26 -7.88
C TYR A 164 -1.65 -7.77 -9.26
N GLY A 165 -1.13 -6.63 -9.68
CA GLY A 165 -1.35 -6.04 -11.00
C GLY A 165 -0.37 -6.56 -12.05
N LEU A 166 -0.88 -6.85 -13.25
CA LEU A 166 -0.08 -7.21 -14.42
C LEU A 166 -0.73 -6.63 -15.70
N ASN A 167 -0.06 -5.69 -16.36
CA ASN A 167 -0.53 -5.10 -17.64
C ASN A 167 -1.99 -4.60 -17.60
N GLY A 168 -2.38 -3.98 -16.47
CA GLY A 168 -3.73 -3.47 -16.25
C GLY A 168 -4.74 -4.53 -15.82
N GLN A 169 -4.33 -5.79 -15.61
CA GLN A 169 -5.17 -6.88 -15.11
C GLN A 169 -4.84 -7.20 -13.66
N ILE A 170 -5.81 -7.76 -12.94
CA ILE A 170 -5.59 -8.27 -11.57
C ILE A 170 -5.37 -9.78 -11.65
N MET A 171 -4.24 -10.20 -11.12
CA MET A 171 -3.84 -11.59 -10.96
C MET A 171 -4.05 -12.01 -9.50
N VAL A 172 -4.23 -13.31 -9.27
CA VAL A 172 -4.34 -13.89 -7.93
C VAL A 172 -3.46 -15.13 -7.81
N ALA A 173 -2.76 -15.24 -6.69
CA ALA A 173 -2.00 -16.41 -6.27
C ALA A 173 -2.53 -16.91 -4.91
N PRO A 174 -3.25 -18.03 -4.87
CA PRO A 174 -3.55 -18.72 -3.62
C PRO A 174 -2.26 -19.14 -2.92
N PHE A 175 -2.28 -19.21 -1.59
CA PHE A 175 -1.13 -19.67 -0.83
C PHE A 175 -1.51 -20.53 0.38
N ALA A 176 -0.58 -21.40 0.76
CA ALA A 176 -0.62 -22.17 1.99
C ALA A 176 0.58 -21.81 2.88
N VAL A 177 0.38 -21.95 4.19
CA VAL A 177 1.43 -21.77 5.20
C VAL A 177 1.41 -22.98 6.10
N GLN A 178 2.55 -23.66 6.20
CA GLN A 178 2.76 -24.81 7.08
C GLN A 178 4.03 -24.56 7.91
N GLY A 179 3.87 -24.23 9.19
CA GLY A 179 4.96 -23.69 10.00
C GLY A 179 5.46 -22.36 9.42
N ASP A 180 6.76 -22.27 9.16
CA ASP A 180 7.41 -21.11 8.53
C ASP A 180 7.56 -21.26 7.01
N VAL A 181 6.96 -22.30 6.42
CA VAL A 181 7.01 -22.55 4.98
C VAL A 181 5.82 -21.91 4.30
N PHE A 182 6.07 -20.87 3.52
CA PHE A 182 5.12 -20.27 2.59
C PHE A 182 5.15 -21.04 1.25
N ARG A 183 3.98 -21.36 0.70
CA ARG A 183 3.85 -21.96 -0.63
C ARG A 183 2.77 -21.23 -1.40
N ALA A 184 3.16 -20.52 -2.46
CA ALA A 184 2.20 -19.99 -3.43
C ALA A 184 1.88 -21.05 -4.49
N GLU A 185 0.60 -21.09 -4.87
CA GLU A 185 0.15 -21.78 -6.07
C GLU A 185 0.45 -20.93 -7.31
N LYS A 186 0.32 -21.55 -8.49
CA LYS A 186 0.54 -20.85 -9.77
C LYS A 186 -0.46 -19.69 -9.90
N PRO A 187 0.01 -18.45 -10.16
CA PRO A 187 -0.89 -17.33 -10.37
C PRO A 187 -1.84 -17.53 -11.55
N ARG A 188 -3.04 -16.98 -11.43
CA ARG A 188 -4.07 -16.98 -12.49
C ARG A 188 -4.75 -15.61 -12.58
N LEU A 189 -5.38 -15.34 -13.72
CA LEU A 189 -6.23 -14.17 -13.88
C LEU A 189 -7.37 -14.24 -12.87
N TRP A 190 -7.61 -13.13 -12.14
CA TRP A 190 -8.70 -13.06 -11.18
C TRP A 190 -10.02 -12.69 -11.86
N SER A 191 -10.00 -11.69 -12.75
CA SER A 191 -11.16 -11.27 -13.55
C SER A 191 -10.73 -10.64 -14.88
N ASP A 192 -11.66 -10.51 -15.82
CA ASP A 192 -11.44 -9.84 -17.11
C ASP A 192 -11.41 -8.30 -17.00
N GLY A 193 -11.71 -7.74 -15.81
CA GLY A 193 -11.68 -6.30 -15.56
C GLY A 193 -10.28 -5.70 -15.69
N ARG A 194 -10.20 -4.47 -16.19
CA ARG A 194 -8.92 -3.76 -16.39
C ARG A 194 -8.88 -2.41 -15.68
N TYR A 195 -7.76 -2.14 -15.00
CA TYR A 195 -7.47 -0.84 -14.41
C TYR A 195 -6.60 0.02 -15.35
N ALA A 196 -6.73 1.33 -15.22
CA ALA A 196 -5.89 2.29 -15.93
C ALA A 196 -4.47 2.23 -15.38
N MET A 197 -3.49 1.94 -16.23
CA MET A 197 -2.08 2.04 -15.83
C MET A 197 -1.67 3.51 -15.88
N ARG A 198 -1.51 4.14 -14.71
CA ARG A 198 -0.99 5.52 -14.58
C ARG A 198 0.20 5.52 -13.61
N GLY A 199 1.37 5.13 -14.12
CA GLY A 199 2.60 5.06 -13.32
C GLY A 199 2.62 3.87 -12.34
N ILE A 200 3.36 4.03 -11.25
CA ILE A 200 3.66 3.00 -10.24
C ILE A 200 2.90 3.19 -8.92
N SER A 201 1.91 4.09 -8.86
CA SER A 201 1.04 4.22 -7.68
C SER A 201 -0.03 3.13 -7.66
N ARG A 202 -0.57 2.75 -6.49
CA ARG A 202 -1.66 1.77 -6.39
C ARG A 202 -2.85 2.21 -7.25
N MET A 203 -3.27 1.36 -8.20
CA MET A 203 -4.35 1.67 -9.16
C MET A 203 -5.70 0.99 -8.82
N PHE A 204 -5.69 0.10 -7.82
CA PHE A 204 -6.84 -0.60 -7.31
C PHE A 204 -6.72 -0.82 -5.81
N ASP A 205 -7.85 -1.05 -5.14
CA ASP A 205 -7.93 -1.45 -3.74
C ASP A 205 -8.92 -2.60 -3.56
N LEU A 206 -8.61 -3.51 -2.63
CA LEU A 206 -9.42 -4.70 -2.35
C LEU A 206 -10.43 -4.38 -1.25
N ASN A 207 -11.71 -4.63 -1.52
CA ASN A 207 -12.76 -4.52 -0.53
C ASN A 207 -12.48 -5.48 0.65
N PRO A 208 -12.76 -5.09 1.91
CA PRO A 208 -12.57 -5.95 3.07
C PRO A 208 -13.20 -7.35 2.98
N ASP A 209 -14.23 -7.55 2.15
CA ASP A 209 -14.80 -8.88 1.89
C ASP A 209 -13.83 -9.84 1.17
N GLY A 210 -12.84 -9.32 0.45
CA GLY A 210 -11.89 -10.11 -0.33
C GLY A 210 -12.42 -10.56 -1.70
N GLU A 211 -13.51 -9.97 -2.19
CA GLU A 211 -14.22 -10.40 -3.41
C GLU A 211 -14.46 -9.29 -4.42
N ARG A 212 -14.26 -8.02 -4.04
CA ARG A 212 -14.51 -6.87 -4.92
C ARG A 212 -13.33 -5.92 -4.92
N PHE A 213 -13.07 -5.29 -6.06
CA PHE A 213 -12.05 -4.26 -6.19
C PHE A 213 -12.67 -2.92 -6.55
N ALA A 214 -12.18 -1.85 -5.93
CA ALA A 214 -12.29 -0.51 -6.47
C ALA A 214 -11.12 -0.29 -7.42
N LEU A 215 -11.36 0.23 -8.62
CA LEU A 215 -10.31 0.47 -9.61
C LEU A 215 -10.52 1.79 -10.32
N SER A 216 -9.41 2.43 -10.70
CA SER A 216 -9.47 3.50 -11.70
C SER A 216 -9.72 2.88 -13.06
N SER A 217 -10.90 3.12 -13.63
CA SER A 217 -11.28 2.54 -14.92
C SER A 217 -10.35 3.04 -16.02
N ALA A 218 -9.83 2.12 -16.83
CA ALA A 218 -9.28 2.43 -18.14
C ALA A 218 -10.43 2.83 -19.08
N SER A 219 -11.09 3.95 -18.81
CA SER A 219 -12.10 4.46 -19.73
C SER A 219 -11.41 4.73 -21.06
N GLN A 220 -11.76 3.96 -22.10
CA GLN A 220 -11.75 4.50 -23.44
C GLN A 220 -12.80 5.61 -23.42
N THR A 221 -12.40 6.80 -22.99
CA THR A 221 -13.25 7.98 -23.11
C THR A 221 -13.43 8.19 -24.62
N PRO A 222 -14.65 8.08 -25.16
CA PRO A 222 -14.88 8.47 -26.55
C PRO A 222 -14.42 9.92 -26.73
N PRO A 223 -13.84 10.30 -27.88
CA PRO A 223 -13.39 11.67 -28.08
C PRO A 223 -14.53 12.65 -27.77
N GLY A 224 -14.33 13.56 -26.82
CA GLY A 224 -15.28 14.64 -26.48
C GLY A 224 -15.90 14.61 -25.08
N VAL A 225 -15.70 13.56 -24.27
CA VAL A 225 -16.18 13.59 -22.87
C VAL A 225 -15.09 14.14 -21.94
N LYS A 226 -15.28 15.37 -21.46
CA LYS A 226 -14.48 15.89 -20.34
C LYS A 226 -14.85 15.14 -19.05
N LEU A 227 -13.87 14.54 -18.39
CA LEU A 227 -14.03 14.01 -17.02
C LEU A 227 -14.01 15.19 -16.04
N ASP A 228 -15.15 15.88 -15.91
CA ASP A 228 -15.30 17.04 -15.02
C ASP A 228 -15.82 16.65 -13.62
N LYS A 229 -15.90 15.35 -13.30
CA LYS A 229 -16.45 14.88 -12.02
C LYS A 229 -15.63 13.75 -11.42
N VAL A 230 -14.81 14.11 -10.44
CA VAL A 230 -14.33 13.19 -9.40
C VAL A 230 -15.32 13.32 -8.23
N VAL A 231 -16.02 12.24 -7.89
CA VAL A 231 -16.90 12.23 -6.72
C VAL A 231 -16.11 11.65 -5.56
N PHE A 232 -15.71 12.52 -4.63
CA PHE A 232 -15.28 12.09 -3.32
C PHE A 232 -16.52 11.96 -2.45
N ILE A 233 -16.82 10.74 -2.01
CA ILE A 233 -17.85 10.52 -0.99
C ILE A 233 -17.15 10.45 0.35
N PHE A 234 -17.25 11.55 1.10
CA PHE A 234 -16.91 11.59 2.51
C PHE A 234 -18.14 11.16 3.31
N ASN A 235 -17.95 10.42 4.41
CA ASN A 235 -19.03 9.91 5.26
C ASN A 235 -20.01 8.95 4.55
N PHE A 236 -19.49 8.10 3.66
CA PHE A 236 -20.26 7.10 2.89
C PHE A 236 -21.29 6.34 3.74
N PHE A 237 -20.96 5.97 4.98
CA PHE A 237 -21.89 5.24 5.85
C PHE A 237 -23.04 6.09 6.38
N ASP A 238 -22.84 7.39 6.59
CA ASP A 238 -23.91 8.30 6.99
C ASP A 238 -24.82 8.63 5.81
N GLU A 239 -24.24 8.80 4.62
CA GLU A 239 -24.99 8.97 3.39
C GLU A 239 -25.82 7.71 3.06
N LEU A 240 -25.24 6.52 3.24
CA LEU A 240 -25.94 5.25 3.05
C LEU A 240 -27.11 5.09 4.04
N ARG A 241 -26.95 5.51 5.31
CA ARG A 241 -28.04 5.48 6.31
C ARG A 241 -29.16 6.46 5.98
N GLN A 242 -28.87 7.60 5.37
CA GLN A 242 -29.90 8.54 4.91
C GLN A 242 -30.68 8.01 3.73
N ILE A 243 -30.00 7.35 2.78
CA ILE A 243 -30.60 6.94 1.51
C ILE A 243 -31.30 5.58 1.64
N ALA A 244 -30.82 4.71 2.54
CA ALA A 244 -31.44 3.41 2.83
C ALA A 244 -31.63 3.23 4.34
N PRO A 245 -32.61 3.95 4.95
CA PRO A 245 -32.90 3.78 6.37
C PRO A 245 -33.37 2.35 6.63
N VAL A 246 -32.66 1.64 7.51
CA VAL A 246 -33.04 0.31 7.96
C VAL A 246 -34.39 0.45 8.66
N LYS A 247 -35.44 -0.17 8.11
CA LYS A 247 -36.73 -0.25 8.78
C LYS A 247 -36.54 -1.00 10.11
N LYS A 248 -36.95 -0.37 11.21
CA LYS A 248 -37.03 -0.97 12.54
C LYS A 248 -37.93 -2.19 12.56
#